data_AF-A0A3B5MUV9-F1
#
_entry.id   AF-A0A3B5MUV9-F1
#
_cell.length_a   1.000
_cell.length_b   1.000
_cell.length_c   1.000
_cell.angle_alpha   90.00
_cell.angle_beta   90.00
_cell.angle_gamma   90.00
#
_symmetry.space_group_name_H-M   'P 1'
#
loop_
_entity.id
_entity.type
_entity.pdbx_description
1 polymer ?
#
loop_
_entity_poly.entity_id
_entity_poly.type
_entity_poly.pdbx_seq_one_letter_code
_entity_poly.pdbx_strand_id
1 'polypeptide(L)'
;YKLTPAPHQRREKLCETSAPVFIRKLRKAAVGTGCDIRLRVSVSGHPKPSMTWLKDRAAVKAGGRFAVRETADGTCEMRISAAHRSDAGLYVCKLHSERGTKQVECRVEVKGE
;
A
#
# COMPACT_ATOMS: atom_id res chain seq x y z
N TYR A 1 0.18 52.00 29.20
CA TYR A 1 -0.46 50.96 28.35
C TYR A 1 0.59 49.92 28.01
N LYS A 2 0.60 48.78 28.70
CA LYS A 2 1.67 47.77 28.53
C LYS A 2 1.38 46.90 27.32
N LEU A 3 2.28 46.93 26.33
CA LEU A 3 2.34 45.97 25.23
C LEU A 3 2.63 44.57 25.79
N THR A 4 1.81 43.59 25.42
CA THR A 4 2.15 42.16 25.52
C THR A 4 2.00 41.54 24.13
N PRO A 5 3.09 41.12 23.47
CA PRO A 5 3.00 40.23 22.32
C PRO A 5 2.78 38.78 22.79
N ALA A 6 2.06 38.02 21.97
CA ALA A 6 1.46 36.71 22.22
C ALA A 6 2.40 35.63 22.76
N PRO A 7 1.81 34.55 23.32
CA PRO A 7 2.32 33.25 22.93
C PRO A 7 1.19 32.22 22.69
N HIS A 8 1.42 31.34 21.71
CA HIS A 8 0.80 30.01 21.49
C HIS A 8 -0.74 29.92 21.61
N GLN A 9 -1.48 29.52 20.59
CA GLN A 9 -1.45 28.17 20.08
C GLN A 9 -1.97 28.22 18.66
N ARG A 10 -1.18 27.68 17.74
CA ARG A 10 -1.68 27.13 16.48
C ARG A 10 -3.03 26.51 16.79
N ARG A 11 -4.11 26.92 16.12
CA ARG A 11 -5.36 26.16 16.12
C ARG A 11 -4.96 24.72 15.85
N GLU A 12 -4.93 23.94 16.92
CA GLU A 12 -4.68 22.53 16.87
C GLU A 12 -5.79 22.05 15.94
N LYS A 13 -5.41 21.63 14.73
CA LYS A 13 -6.32 20.87 13.87
C LYS A 13 -6.56 19.58 14.63
N LEU A 14 -7.46 19.65 15.60
CA LEU A 14 -7.90 18.53 16.40
C LEU A 14 -8.63 17.60 15.46
N CYS A 15 -7.89 16.56 15.07
CA CYS A 15 -8.36 15.20 15.10
C CYS A 15 -9.48 14.85 14.12
N GLU A 16 -9.16 14.84 12.83
CA GLU A 16 -9.84 13.94 11.87
C GLU A 16 -8.85 13.05 11.11
N THR A 17 -7.67 12.80 11.70
CA THR A 17 -6.74 11.80 11.14
C THR A 17 -7.05 10.44 11.77
N SER A 18 -7.18 9.39 10.95
CA SER A 18 -7.42 8.01 11.37
C SER A 18 -6.25 7.11 10.98
N ALA A 19 -5.97 6.11 11.81
CA ALA A 19 -4.88 5.18 11.56
C ALA A 19 -5.12 4.40 10.25
N PRO A 20 -4.06 4.02 9.52
CA PRO A 20 -4.21 3.17 8.34
C PRO A 20 -4.71 1.80 8.75
N VAL A 21 -5.76 1.32 8.09
CA VAL A 21 -6.36 0.01 8.31
C VAL A 21 -6.50 -0.72 6.99
N PHE A 22 -6.16 -2.00 6.98
CA PHE A 22 -6.48 -2.89 5.87
C PHE A 22 -7.90 -3.45 6.05
N ILE A 23 -8.85 -2.91 5.29
CA ILE A 23 -10.20 -3.47 5.16
C ILE A 23 -10.12 -4.85 4.47
N ARG A 24 -9.33 -4.93 3.40
CA ARG A 24 -9.07 -6.18 2.68
C ARG A 24 -7.57 -6.45 2.62
N LYS A 25 -7.18 -7.56 3.22
CA LYS A 25 -5.78 -8.02 3.25
C LYS A 25 -5.41 -8.75 1.95
N LEU A 26 -4.10 -8.83 1.72
CA LEU A 26 -3.54 -9.65 0.65
C LEU A 26 -3.92 -11.12 0.80
N ARG A 27 -4.13 -11.79 -0.32
CA ARG A 27 -4.37 -13.23 -0.39
C ARG A 27 -3.21 -13.89 -1.11
N LYS A 28 -2.89 -15.12 -0.70
CA LYS A 28 -1.95 -15.98 -1.44
C LYS A 28 -2.44 -16.11 -2.88
N ALA A 29 -1.52 -16.05 -3.82
CA ALA A 29 -1.81 -16.18 -5.24
C ALA A 29 -0.92 -17.26 -5.83
N ALA A 30 -1.51 -18.17 -6.59
CA ALA A 30 -0.79 -19.16 -7.40
C ALA A 30 -1.27 -18.99 -8.84
N VAL A 31 -0.35 -18.68 -9.76
CA VAL A 31 -0.69 -18.40 -11.17
C VAL A 31 0.19 -19.22 -12.11
N GLY A 32 -0.28 -19.40 -13.35
CA GLY A 32 0.53 -19.96 -14.43
C GLY A 32 1.65 -19.01 -14.88
N THR A 33 2.76 -19.52 -15.40
CA THR A 33 3.66 -18.71 -16.23
C THR A 33 2.89 -18.10 -17.40
N GLY A 34 3.15 -16.83 -17.71
CA GLY A 34 2.41 -16.08 -18.72
C GLY A 34 1.03 -15.54 -18.30
N CYS A 35 0.48 -15.96 -17.15
CA CYS A 35 -0.76 -15.40 -16.61
C CYS A 35 -0.54 -14.06 -15.89
N ASP A 36 -1.61 -13.29 -15.66
CA ASP A 36 -1.53 -12.08 -14.85
C ASP A 36 -1.58 -12.39 -13.34
N ILE A 37 -0.67 -11.80 -12.56
CA ILE A 37 -0.77 -11.74 -11.10
C ILE A 37 -1.60 -10.50 -10.74
N ARG A 38 -2.58 -10.64 -9.83
CA ARG A 38 -3.36 -9.52 -9.30
C ARG A 38 -3.37 -9.55 -7.78
N LEU A 39 -2.72 -8.57 -7.16
CA LEU A 39 -2.68 -8.39 -5.72
C LEU A 39 -3.56 -7.19 -5.35
N ARG A 40 -4.69 -7.45 -4.70
CA ARG A 40 -5.66 -6.40 -4.33
C ARG A 40 -5.76 -6.26 -2.82
N VAL A 41 -5.67 -5.02 -2.36
CA VAL A 41 -5.93 -4.61 -0.98
C VAL A 41 -6.96 -3.49 -0.96
N SER A 42 -7.68 -3.35 0.15
CA SER A 42 -8.55 -2.21 0.39
C SER A 42 -8.15 -1.61 1.71
N VAL A 43 -7.94 -0.30 1.71
CA VAL A 43 -7.36 0.42 2.84
C VAL A 43 -8.23 1.60 3.20
N SER A 44 -8.24 1.92 4.48
CA SER A 44 -8.89 3.10 5.03
C SER A 44 -7.91 3.85 5.91
N GLY A 45 -8.07 5.15 6.01
CA GLY A 45 -7.18 6.03 6.76
C GLY A 45 -7.34 7.45 6.26
N HIS A 46 -7.34 8.40 7.19
CA HIS A 46 -7.42 9.84 6.91
C HIS A 46 -6.21 10.55 7.55
N PRO A 47 -5.50 11.43 6.82
CA PRO A 47 -5.52 11.54 5.37
C PRO A 47 -5.14 10.19 4.70
N LYS A 48 -5.42 10.06 3.39
CA LYS A 48 -5.16 8.83 2.64
C LYS A 48 -3.73 8.35 2.91
N PRO A 49 -3.53 7.13 3.43
CA PRO A 49 -2.19 6.64 3.74
C PRO A 49 -1.39 6.41 2.47
N SER A 50 -0.08 6.66 2.54
CA SER A 50 0.84 6.34 1.45
C SER A 50 1.06 4.83 1.39
N MET A 51 0.85 4.25 0.21
CA MET A 51 1.03 2.82 -0.02
C MET A 51 2.37 2.54 -0.70
N THR A 52 3.07 1.53 -0.23
CA THR A 52 4.30 1.03 -0.83
C THR A 52 4.22 -0.48 -1.00
N TRP A 53 4.46 -0.94 -2.23
CA TRP A 53 4.58 -2.35 -2.53
C TRP A 53 6.04 -2.76 -2.47
N LEU A 54 6.31 -3.87 -1.80
CA LEU A 54 7.63 -4.50 -1.76
C LEU A 54 7.51 -5.93 -2.28
N LYS A 55 8.51 -6.38 -3.03
CA LYS A 55 8.71 -7.76 -3.46
C LYS A 55 10.07 -8.20 -2.93
N ASP A 56 10.09 -9.28 -2.16
CA ASP A 56 11.30 -9.83 -1.55
C ASP A 56 12.15 -8.74 -0.85
N ARG A 57 11.46 -7.85 -0.13
CA ARG A 57 12.02 -6.69 0.61
C ARG A 57 12.48 -5.52 -0.25
N ALA A 58 12.44 -5.61 -1.58
CA ALA A 58 12.75 -4.51 -2.49
C ALA A 58 11.48 -3.76 -2.92
N ALA A 59 11.53 -2.43 -3.01
CA ALA A 59 10.39 -1.63 -3.47
C ALA A 59 10.05 -1.95 -4.94
N VAL A 60 8.77 -2.23 -5.20
CA VAL A 60 8.26 -2.43 -6.56
C VAL A 60 8.02 -1.06 -7.18
N LYS A 61 8.69 -0.78 -8.29
CA LYS A 61 8.41 0.39 -9.12
C LYS A 61 7.33 0.06 -10.13
N ALA A 62 6.34 0.93 -10.28
CA ALA A 62 5.39 0.84 -11.38
C ALA A 62 6.13 1.10 -12.71
N GLY A 63 5.83 0.29 -13.73
CA GLY A 63 6.44 0.38 -15.05
C GLY A 63 6.53 -0.99 -15.75
N GLY A 64 6.42 -0.96 -17.08
CA GLY A 64 6.49 -2.16 -17.91
C GLY A 64 5.39 -3.17 -17.55
N ARG A 65 5.80 -4.33 -17.02
CA ARG A 65 4.86 -5.40 -16.61
C ARG A 65 4.14 -5.11 -15.29
N PHE A 66 4.66 -4.20 -14.46
CA PHE A 66 4.11 -3.87 -13.14
C PHE A 66 3.19 -2.64 -13.25
N ALA A 67 1.90 -2.84 -13.06
CA ALA A 67 0.91 -1.77 -13.01
C ALA A 67 0.34 -1.67 -11.60
N VAL A 68 0.30 -0.45 -11.05
CA VAL A 68 -0.36 -0.18 -9.77
C VAL A 68 -1.52 0.76 -10.03
N ARG A 69 -2.71 0.37 -9.57
CA ARG A 69 -3.93 1.17 -9.65
C ARG A 69 -4.45 1.42 -8.25
N GLU A 70 -4.72 2.67 -7.95
CA GLU A 70 -5.35 3.09 -6.71
C GLU A 70 -6.65 3.81 -7.03
N THR A 71 -7.70 3.52 -6.27
CA THR A 71 -9.00 4.15 -6.41
C THR A 71 -9.28 5.10 -5.25
N ALA A 72 -10.24 6.01 -5.44
CA ALA A 72 -10.66 6.96 -4.42
C ALA A 72 -11.29 6.27 -3.19
N ASP A 73 -11.90 5.09 -3.36
CA ASP A 73 -12.45 4.27 -2.28
C ASP A 73 -11.39 3.55 -1.43
N GLY A 74 -10.10 3.76 -1.72
CA GLY A 74 -9.00 3.12 -0.99
C GLY A 74 -8.72 1.68 -1.43
N THR A 75 -9.35 1.20 -2.50
CA THR A 75 -8.92 -0.03 -3.17
C THR A 75 -7.62 0.23 -3.94
N CYS A 76 -6.63 -0.64 -3.72
CA CYS A 76 -5.39 -0.63 -4.48
C CYS A 76 -5.13 -2.02 -5.05
N GLU A 77 -4.75 -2.06 -6.33
CA GLU A 77 -4.45 -3.28 -7.06
C GLU A 77 -3.09 -3.15 -7.72
N MET A 78 -2.20 -4.09 -7.43
CA MET A 78 -0.96 -4.29 -8.18
C MET A 78 -1.16 -5.46 -9.14
N ARG A 79 -0.99 -5.20 -10.43
CA ARG A 79 -1.04 -6.18 -11.51
C ARG A 79 0.37 -6.40 -12.07
N ILE A 80 0.73 -7.66 -12.29
CA ILE A 80 1.95 -8.04 -13.00
C ILE A 80 1.50 -8.84 -14.23
N SER A 81 1.71 -8.29 -15.42
CA SER A 81 1.38 -8.99 -16.66
C SER A 81 2.45 -10.02 -17.02
N ALA A 82 2.01 -11.12 -17.66
CA ALA A 82 2.87 -12.21 -18.11
C ALA A 82 3.84 -12.69 -17.02
N ALA A 83 3.32 -13.36 -16.00
CA ALA A 83 4.07 -13.82 -14.84
C ALA A 83 5.26 -14.71 -15.24
N HIS A 84 6.42 -14.40 -14.67
CA HIS A 84 7.64 -15.19 -14.80
C HIS A 84 7.93 -15.93 -13.50
N ARG A 85 8.71 -17.02 -13.53
CA ARG A 85 9.13 -17.72 -12.29
C ARG A 85 9.84 -16.78 -11.31
N SER A 86 10.59 -15.82 -11.84
CA SER A 86 11.26 -14.78 -11.05
C SER A 86 10.28 -13.85 -10.35
N ASP A 87 9.01 -13.77 -10.75
CA ASP A 87 7.97 -12.97 -10.10
C ASP A 87 7.36 -13.70 -8.88
N ALA A 88 7.64 -14.99 -8.69
CA ALA A 88 7.31 -15.66 -7.43
C ALA A 88 8.14 -15.06 -6.28
N GLY A 89 7.54 -14.93 -5.10
CA GLY A 89 8.21 -14.30 -3.96
C GLY A 89 7.27 -13.84 -2.86
N LEU A 90 7.83 -13.13 -1.88
CA LEU A 90 7.06 -12.51 -0.81
C LEU A 90 6.70 -11.07 -1.17
N TYR A 91 5.41 -10.81 -1.31
CA TYR A 91 4.90 -9.47 -1.57
C TYR A 91 4.36 -8.84 -0.29
N VAL A 92 4.79 -7.62 -0.01
CA VAL A 92 4.39 -6.85 1.17
C VAL A 92 3.75 -5.55 0.71
N CYS A 93 2.55 -5.27 1.19
CA CYS A 93 1.93 -3.96 1.06
C CYS A 93 2.08 -3.23 2.40
N LYS A 94 2.80 -2.10 2.38
CA LYS A 94 3.03 -1.24 3.54
C LYS A 94 2.23 0.04 3.39
N LEU A 95 1.53 0.42 4.45
CA LEU A 95 0.80 1.67 4.59
C LEU A 95 1.50 2.54 5.61
N HIS A 96 1.69 3.80 5.26
CA HIS A 96 2.27 4.81 6.14
C HIS A 96 1.34 6.02 6.24
N SER A 97 1.10 6.50 7.45
CA SER A 97 0.40 7.74 7.76
C SER A 97 0.98 8.35 9.04
N GLU A 98 0.64 9.60 9.35
CA GLU A 98 1.05 10.29 10.59
C GLU A 98 0.62 9.53 11.85
N ARG A 99 -0.53 8.83 11.77
CA ARG A 99 -1.08 8.00 12.86
C ARG A 99 -0.37 6.66 13.04
N GLY A 100 0.53 6.27 12.13
CA GLY A 100 1.31 5.04 12.24
C GLY A 100 1.47 4.29 10.92
N THR A 101 2.01 3.08 11.03
CA THR A 101 2.33 2.21 9.88
C THR A 101 1.64 0.86 10.06
N LYS A 102 1.09 0.31 8.98
CA LYS A 102 0.58 -1.06 8.94
C LYS A 102 1.15 -1.77 7.71
N GLN A 103 1.30 -3.08 7.78
CA GLN A 103 1.70 -3.88 6.64
C GLN A 103 0.95 -5.21 6.59
N VAL A 104 0.79 -5.73 5.39
CA VAL A 104 0.29 -7.08 5.12
C VAL A 104 1.19 -7.73 4.09
N GLU A 105 1.33 -9.05 4.17
CA GLU A 105 2.17 -9.81 3.27
C GLU A 105 1.42 -11.02 2.70
N CYS A 106 1.81 -11.43 1.49
CA CYS A 106 1.38 -12.68 0.89
C CYS A 106 2.49 -13.29 0.05
N ARG A 107 2.52 -14.62 0.00
CA ARG A 107 3.38 -15.36 -0.91
C ARG A 107 2.68 -15.53 -2.26
N VAL A 108 3.41 -15.23 -3.32
CA VAL A 108 2.99 -15.47 -4.71
C VAL A 108 3.80 -16.63 -5.26
N GLU A 109 3.09 -17.57 -5.87
CA GLU A 109 3.66 -18.76 -6.51
C GLU A 109 3.35 -18.70 -8.01
N VAL A 110 4.36 -19.00 -8.82
CA VAL A 110 4.20 -19.10 -10.29
C VAL A 110 4.49 -20.54 -10.67
N LYS A 111 3.48 -21.24 -11.18
CA LYS A 111 3.51 -22.64 -11.61
C LYS A 111 3.60 -22.69 -13.14
N GLY A 112 4.45 -23.54 -13.68
CA GLY A 112 4.61 -23.66 -15.14
C GLY A 112 6.05 -23.99 -15.50
N GLU A 113 6.20 -24.82 -16.51
CA GLU A 113 7.42 -25.53 -16.95
C GLU A 113 8.54 -24.60 -17.46
#